data_AF-A0A817PMA2-F1
#
_entry.id   AF-A0A817PMA2-F1
#
_cell.length_a   1.000
_cell.length_b   1.000
_cell.length_c   1.000
_cell.angle_alpha   90.00
_cell.angle_beta   90.00
_cell.angle_gamma   90.00
#
_symmetry.space_group_name_H-M   'P 1'
#
loop_
_entity.id
_entity.type
_entity.pdbx_description
1 polymer ?
#
loop_
_entity_poly.entity_id
_entity_poly.type
_entity_poly.pdbx_seq_one_letter_code
_entity_poly.pdbx_strand_id
1 'polypeptide(L)'
;MLLGGAGGGKTAMRNILQKALTHLPTIAKDETQTRQSRMATVDVTVLNLKSMQISELYGAINTDTLEFSDGMLASVMRSYAKTHESQMSLEKVKFNRILDGPIDTLWVENFNTLLDDSKILCLANGERIGISGHT
;
A
#
# COMPACT_ATOMS: atom_id res chain seq x y z
N MET A 1 3.91 -2.43 -12.31
CA MET A 1 3.63 -1.01 -12.63
C MET A 1 2.70 -0.94 -13.84
N LEU A 2 1.72 -0.02 -13.87
CA LEU A 2 0.80 0.17 -15.00
C LEU A 2 1.23 1.41 -15.79
N LEU A 3 1.74 1.21 -17.01
CA LEU A 3 2.25 2.26 -17.90
C LEU A 3 1.27 2.52 -19.04
N GLY A 4 1.13 3.78 -19.47
CA GLY A 4 0.32 4.15 -20.64
C GLY A 4 -0.13 5.61 -20.62
N GLY A 5 -0.55 6.13 -21.78
CA GLY A 5 -1.04 7.50 -21.94
C GLY A 5 -2.32 7.82 -21.15
N ALA A 6 -2.66 9.11 -21.05
CA ALA A 6 -3.93 9.55 -20.49
C ALA A 6 -5.11 8.93 -21.27
N GLY A 7 -6.17 8.51 -20.56
CA GLY A 7 -7.32 7.84 -21.18
C GLY A 7 -7.08 6.38 -21.60
N GLY A 8 -5.88 5.82 -21.44
CA GLY A 8 -5.56 4.43 -21.82
C GLY A 8 -6.19 3.31 -20.97
N GLY A 9 -7.28 3.57 -20.25
CA GLY A 9 -8.02 2.55 -19.51
C GLY A 9 -7.34 1.96 -18.27
N LYS A 10 -6.15 2.43 -17.86
CA LYS A 10 -5.38 1.91 -16.71
C LYS A 10 -6.22 1.84 -15.43
N THR A 11 -6.94 2.91 -15.12
CA THR A 11 -7.83 2.99 -13.95
C THR A 11 -8.99 2.00 -14.05
N ALA A 12 -9.57 1.83 -15.24
CA ALA A 12 -10.63 0.87 -15.48
C ALA A 12 -10.14 -0.58 -15.31
N MET A 13 -8.98 -0.92 -15.89
CA MET A 13 -8.38 -2.25 -15.77
C MET A 13 -8.09 -2.60 -14.30
N ARG A 14 -7.57 -1.64 -13.53
CA ARG A 14 -7.36 -1.81 -12.10
C ARG A 14 -8.65 -2.00 -11.32
N ASN A 15 -9.69 -1.22 -11.61
CA ASN A 15 -10.99 -1.33 -10.94
C ASN A 15 -11.65 -2.68 -11.23
N ILE A 16 -11.51 -3.20 -12.46
CA ILE A 16 -11.99 -4.54 -12.83
C ILE A 16 -11.23 -5.61 -12.03
N LEU A 17 -9.90 -5.51 -11.95
CA LEU A 17 -9.09 -6.44 -11.18
C LEU A 17 -9.45 -6.42 -9.69
N GLN A 18 -9.68 -5.23 -9.11
CA GLN A 18 -10.13 -5.09 -7.73
C GLN A 18 -11.46 -5.83 -7.50
N LYS A 19 -12.45 -5.60 -8.37
CA LYS A 19 -13.75 -6.29 -8.29
C LYS A 19 -13.58 -7.81 -8.42
N ALA A 20 -12.79 -8.26 -9.40
CA ALA A 20 -12.54 -9.69 -9.62
C ALA A 20 -11.90 -10.34 -8.38
N LEU A 21 -10.91 -9.70 -7.76
CA LEU A 21 -10.25 -10.21 -6.55
C LEU A 21 -11.18 -10.27 -5.33
N THR A 22 -12.16 -9.36 -5.23
CA THR A 22 -13.20 -9.41 -4.20
C THR A 22 -14.18 -10.57 -4.42
N HIS A 23 -14.43 -10.97 -5.66
CA HIS A 23 -15.36 -12.06 -6.03
C HIS A 23 -14.70 -13.45 -6.13
N LEU A 24 -13.38 -13.52 -6.30
CA LEU A 24 -12.64 -14.79 -6.43
C LEU A 24 -12.78 -15.75 -5.23
N PRO A 25 -12.76 -15.30 -3.96
CA PRO A 25 -12.91 -16.19 -2.80
C PRO A 25 -14.32 -16.80 -2.71
N THR A 26 -15.30 -16.18 -3.36
CA THR A 26 -16.69 -16.64 -3.39
C THR A 26 -16.86 -17.80 -4.37
N ILE A 27 -16.12 -17.79 -5.49
CA ILE A 27 -16.20 -18.82 -6.55
C ILE A 27 -15.43 -20.09 -6.16
N ALA A 28 -14.30 -19.96 -5.46
CA ALA A 28 -13.44 -21.10 -5.11
C ALA A 28 -13.99 -22.02 -4.00
N LYS A 29 -15.13 -21.68 -3.37
CA LYS A 29 -15.69 -22.41 -2.22
C LYS A 29 -16.99 -23.15 -2.51
N ASP A 30 -17.46 -23.18 -3.76
CA ASP A 30 -18.76 -23.77 -4.10
C ASP A 30 -18.83 -25.30 -4.01
N GLU A 31 -17.72 -26.02 -3.75
CA GLU A 31 -17.76 -27.49 -3.70
C GLU A 31 -18.06 -28.09 -2.31
N THR A 32 -17.92 -27.38 -1.19
CA THR A 32 -18.30 -27.95 0.12
C THR A 32 -18.79 -26.90 1.12
N GLN A 33 -19.96 -27.19 1.71
CA GLN A 33 -20.69 -26.41 2.70
C GLN A 33 -19.80 -25.79 3.80
N THR A 34 -19.98 -24.50 4.11
CA THR A 34 -20.62 -24.01 5.35
C THR A 34 -20.58 -22.48 5.40
N ARG A 35 -21.73 -21.91 5.78
CA ARG A 35 -22.10 -20.50 5.92
C ARG A 35 -21.11 -19.63 6.73
N GLN A 36 -20.15 -19.02 6.05
CA GLN A 36 -19.68 -17.66 6.35
C GLN A 36 -18.98 -17.16 5.09
N SER A 37 -19.69 -16.35 4.31
CA SER A 37 -19.18 -15.72 3.10
C SER A 37 -18.09 -14.71 3.49
N ARG A 38 -16.86 -15.20 3.63
CA ARG A 38 -15.69 -14.40 4.00
C ARG A 38 -15.22 -13.69 2.73
N MET A 39 -15.86 -12.58 2.41
CA MET A 39 -15.47 -11.70 1.30
C MET A 39 -14.07 -11.15 1.60
N ALA A 40 -13.10 -11.44 0.73
CA ALA A 40 -11.83 -10.73 0.78
C ALA A 40 -12.10 -9.29 0.35
N THR A 41 -12.12 -8.36 1.31
CA THR A 41 -12.21 -6.94 1.01
C THR A 41 -10.87 -6.47 0.46
N VAL A 42 -10.89 -5.81 -0.68
CA VAL A 42 -9.70 -5.18 -1.28
C VAL A 42 -9.85 -3.70 -1.03
N ASP A 43 -9.22 -3.23 0.05
CA ASP A 43 -9.18 -1.81 0.35
C ASP A 43 -8.14 -1.12 -0.54
N VAL A 44 -8.51 0.05 -1.04
CA VAL A 44 -7.73 0.77 -2.04
C VAL A 44 -7.52 2.21 -1.64
N THR A 45 -6.27 2.55 -1.40
CA THR A 45 -5.83 3.93 -1.21
C THR A 45 -5.11 4.40 -2.47
N VAL A 46 -5.64 5.46 -3.09
CA VAL A 46 -4.99 6.16 -4.21
C VAL A 46 -4.32 7.40 -3.66
N LEU A 47 -3.02 7.55 -3.92
CA LEU A 47 -2.21 8.68 -3.51
C LEU A 47 -1.59 9.33 -4.75
N ASN A 48 -1.80 10.63 -4.91
CA ASN A 48 -1.08 11.42 -5.90
C ASN A 48 0.19 11.99 -5.28
N LEU A 49 1.33 11.38 -5.63
CA LEU A 49 2.61 11.74 -5.04
C LEU A 49 3.14 13.09 -5.53
N LYS A 50 2.75 13.53 -6.73
CA LYS A 50 3.23 14.80 -7.29
C LYS A 50 2.56 16.02 -6.64
N SER A 51 1.39 15.84 -6.03
CA SER A 51 0.68 16.93 -5.34
C SER A 51 1.18 17.16 -3.91
N MET A 52 2.10 16.34 -3.40
CA MET A 52 2.59 16.42 -2.02
C MET A 52 4.09 16.73 -2.00
N GLN A 53 4.54 17.45 -0.98
CA GLN A 53 5.97 17.64 -0.73
C GLN A 53 6.59 16.33 -0.21
N ILE A 54 7.90 16.13 -0.42
CA ILE A 54 8.62 14.96 0.12
C ILE A 54 8.48 14.88 1.65
N SER A 55 8.53 16.03 2.33
CA SER A 55 8.33 16.16 3.78
C SER A 55 6.94 15.67 4.22
N GLU A 56 5.90 15.97 3.46
CA GLU A 56 4.53 15.52 3.74
C GLU A 56 4.33 14.05 3.35
N LEU A 57 5.11 13.55 2.40
CA LEU A 57 5.01 12.18 1.92
C LEU A 57 5.65 11.18 2.88
N TYR A 58 6.93 11.39 3.24
CA TYR A 58 7.70 10.49 4.10
C TYR A 58 7.68 10.94 5.56
N GLY A 59 7.47 12.22 5.82
CA GLY A 59 7.60 12.82 7.14
C GLY A 59 8.78 13.76 7.20
N ALA A 60 8.73 14.66 8.18
CA ALA A 60 9.78 15.64 8.42
C ALA A 60 9.99 15.84 9.92
N ILE A 61 11.21 16.22 10.28
CA ILE A 61 11.52 16.66 11.64
C ILE A 61 11.11 18.12 11.74
N ASN A 62 10.24 18.43 12.68
CA ASN A 62 9.88 19.81 12.97
C ASN A 62 11.08 20.48 13.64
N THR A 63 11.56 21.59 13.10
CA THR A 63 12.73 22.32 13.61
C THR A 63 12.50 22.91 15.00
N ASP A 64 11.24 23.20 15.35
CA ASP A 64 10.90 23.87 16.61
C ASP A 64 10.73 22.88 17.76
N THR A 65 10.13 21.71 17.49
CA THR A 65 9.91 20.67 18.51
C THR A 65 10.98 19.58 18.50
N LEU A 66 11.80 19.52 17.44
CA LEU A 66 12.73 18.41 17.14
C LEU A 66 12.03 17.04 17.08
N GLU A 67 10.71 17.02 16.98
CA GLU A 67 9.92 15.79 16.87
C GLU A 67 9.73 15.42 15.40
N PHE A 68 9.79 14.12 15.12
CA PHE A 68 9.48 13.61 13.79
C PHE A 68 7.97 13.47 13.61
N SER A 69 7.45 14.07 12.55
CA SER A 69 6.06 13.89 12.13
C SER A 69 5.99 12.91 10.97
N ASP A 70 5.20 11.85 11.11
CA ASP A 70 4.96 10.86 10.06
C ASP A 70 4.28 11.50 8.85
N GLY A 71 4.82 11.26 7.66
CA GLY A 71 4.18 11.63 6.41
C GLY A 71 3.01 10.70 6.03
N MET A 72 2.25 11.10 5.01
CA MET A 72 1.11 10.35 4.50
C MET A 72 1.49 8.92 4.13
N LEU A 73 2.57 8.70 3.36
CA LEU A 73 3.00 7.37 2.96
C LEU A 73 3.53 6.56 4.14
N ALA A 74 4.27 7.19 5.05
CA ALA A 74 4.79 6.55 6.26
C ALA A 74 3.67 6.04 7.18
N SER A 75 2.68 6.89 7.49
CA SER A 75 1.51 6.55 8.32
C SER A 75 0.66 5.43 7.70
N VAL A 76 0.46 5.53 6.39
CA VAL A 76 -0.26 4.55 5.59
C VAL A 76 0.49 3.20 5.64
N MET A 77 1.81 3.17 5.40
CA MET A 77 2.65 1.95 5.49
C MET A 77 2.70 1.36 6.90
N ARG A 78 2.77 2.20 7.93
CA ARG A 78 2.71 1.78 9.34
C ARG A 78 1.39 1.09 9.67
N SER A 79 0.27 1.66 9.21
CA SER A 79 -1.05 1.05 9.38
C SER A 79 -1.12 -0.33 8.72
N TYR A 80 -0.53 -0.47 7.53
CA TYR A 80 -0.46 -1.76 6.84
C TYR A 80 0.40 -2.77 7.57
N ALA A 81 1.59 -2.38 8.04
CA ALA A 81 2.48 -3.27 8.79
C ALA A 81 1.77 -3.83 10.04
N LYS A 82 1.05 -2.98 10.78
CA LYS A 82 0.24 -3.37 11.94
C LYS A 82 -0.89 -4.34 11.57
N THR A 83 -1.64 -4.03 10.50
CA THR A 83 -2.73 -4.91 10.05
C THR A 83 -2.19 -6.27 9.62
N HIS A 84 -1.04 -6.31 8.94
CA HIS A 84 -0.40 -7.56 8.52
C HIS A 84 0.03 -8.45 9.69
N GLU A 85 0.61 -7.87 10.75
CA GLU A 85 1.00 -8.61 11.95
C GLU A 85 -0.22 -9.23 12.66
N SER A 86 -1.33 -8.49 12.74
CA SER A 86 -2.58 -8.97 13.36
C SER A 86 -3.36 -9.99 12.52
N GLN A 87 -3.09 -10.09 11.21
CA GLN A 87 -3.87 -10.90 10.25
C GLN A 87 -3.22 -12.25 9.90
N MET A 88 -2.15 -12.67 10.59
CA MET A 88 -1.55 -14.00 10.39
C MET A 88 -2.52 -15.16 10.70
N SER A 89 -3.69 -14.88 11.28
CA SER A 89 -4.73 -15.85 11.65
C SER A 89 -6.11 -15.64 11.01
N LEU A 90 -6.38 -14.55 10.28
CA LEU A 90 -7.71 -14.31 9.69
C LEU A 90 -7.63 -13.62 8.31
N GLU A 91 -8.04 -14.36 7.27
CA GLU A 91 -8.80 -13.85 6.11
C GLU A 91 -8.27 -12.58 5.43
N LYS A 92 -7.18 -12.78 4.69
CA LYS A 92 -6.48 -11.84 3.79
C LYS A 92 -7.37 -10.72 3.21
N VAL A 93 -7.37 -9.56 3.88
CA VAL A 93 -7.69 -8.26 3.31
C VAL A 93 -6.48 -7.84 2.47
N LYS A 94 -6.62 -7.84 1.15
CA LYS A 94 -5.50 -7.48 0.26
C LYS A 94 -5.55 -5.98 0.01
N PHE A 95 -4.75 -5.21 0.73
CA PHE A 95 -4.65 -3.77 0.49
C PHE A 95 -3.90 -3.52 -0.82
N ASN A 96 -4.54 -2.82 -1.76
CA ASN A 96 -3.89 -2.36 -2.99
C ASN A 96 -3.67 -0.85 -2.87
N ARG A 97 -2.41 -0.43 -2.71
CA ARG A 97 -2.07 1.00 -2.67
C ARG A 97 -1.48 1.47 -3.97
N ILE A 98 -2.02 2.56 -4.47
CA ILE A 98 -1.75 3.07 -5.81
C ILE A 98 -1.14 4.43 -5.67
N LEU A 99 0.07 4.53 -6.20
CA LEU A 99 0.76 5.79 -6.39
C LEU A 99 0.38 6.26 -7.79
N ASP A 100 -0.62 7.13 -7.89
CA ASP A 100 -1.14 7.64 -9.16
C ASP A 100 -0.48 8.98 -9.47
N GLY A 101 0.52 8.95 -10.35
CA GLY A 101 1.29 10.11 -10.72
C GLY A 101 2.53 9.75 -11.53
N PRO A 102 3.19 10.74 -12.14
CA PRO A 102 4.47 10.51 -12.79
C PRO A 102 5.52 10.08 -11.76
N ILE A 103 6.42 9.21 -12.20
CA ILE A 103 7.60 8.82 -11.44
C ILE A 103 8.58 10.00 -11.39
N ASP A 104 9.03 10.35 -10.20
CA ASP A 104 10.02 11.41 -9.95
C ASP A 104 11.20 10.81 -9.16
N THR A 105 12.41 11.23 -9.50
CA THR A 105 13.65 10.75 -8.88
C THR A 105 13.67 10.99 -7.36
N LEU A 106 13.07 12.09 -6.89
CA LEU A 106 13.15 12.50 -5.48
C LEU A 106 12.43 11.54 -4.51
N TRP A 107 11.27 11.00 -4.89
CA TRP A 107 10.54 10.07 -4.03
C TRP A 107 10.90 8.60 -4.33
N VAL A 108 11.30 8.28 -5.55
CA VAL A 108 11.64 6.91 -5.93
C VAL A 108 12.84 6.38 -5.15
N GLU A 109 13.84 7.23 -4.89
CA GLU A 109 15.04 6.83 -4.14
C GLU A 109 14.69 6.25 -2.76
N ASN A 110 13.86 6.95 -1.99
CA ASN A 110 13.41 6.49 -0.67
C ASN A 110 12.45 5.29 -0.77
N PHE A 111 11.82 5.08 -1.92
CA PHE A 111 10.89 3.98 -2.15
C PHE A 111 11.55 2.69 -2.65
N ASN A 112 12.74 2.77 -3.25
CA ASN A 112 13.41 1.61 -3.85
C ASN A 112 13.71 0.49 -2.85
N THR A 113 14.16 0.82 -1.64
CA THR A 113 14.40 -0.19 -0.57
C THR A 113 13.13 -0.91 -0.13
N LEU A 114 11.96 -0.26 -0.30
CA LEU A 114 10.68 -0.89 -0.05
C LEU A 114 10.27 -1.84 -1.19
N LEU A 115 10.61 -1.50 -2.43
CA LEU A 115 10.33 -2.32 -3.61
C LEU A 115 11.30 -3.49 -3.78
N ASP A 116 12.49 -3.38 -3.22
CA ASP A 116 13.52 -4.42 -3.23
C ASP A 116 13.23 -5.54 -2.21
N ASP A 117 14.05 -6.59 -2.22
CA ASP A 117 13.91 -7.77 -1.34
C ASP A 117 13.89 -7.41 0.16
N SER A 118 14.46 -6.25 0.52
CA SER A 118 14.46 -5.72 1.88
C SER A 118 13.05 -5.44 2.41
N LYS A 119 12.08 -5.02 1.58
CA LYS A 119 10.69 -4.71 1.97
C LYS A 119 10.58 -3.76 3.17
N ILE A 120 11.52 -2.83 3.30
CA ILE A 120 11.63 -1.88 4.41
C ILE A 120 11.56 -0.46 3.86
N LEU A 121 10.70 0.36 4.45
CA LEU A 121 10.67 1.79 4.23
C LEU A 121 11.57 2.47 5.28
N CYS A 122 12.62 3.14 4.82
CA CYS A 122 13.53 3.91 5.66
C CYS A 122 13.10 5.38 5.70
N LEU A 123 12.86 5.90 6.90
CA LEU A 123 12.49 7.30 7.11
C LEU A 123 13.70 8.14 7.50
N ALA A 124 13.61 9.46 7.31
CA ALA A 124 14.70 10.41 7.56
C ALA A 124 15.13 10.48 9.04
N ASN A 125 14.24 10.10 9.97
CA ASN A 125 14.54 9.97 11.39
C ASN A 125 15.32 8.68 11.75
N GLY A 126 15.65 7.83 10.76
CA GLY A 126 16.31 6.54 10.96
C GLY A 126 15.35 5.39 11.29
N GLU A 127 14.04 5.64 11.35
CA GLU A 127 13.03 4.61 11.56
C GLU A 127 12.89 3.72 10.33
N ARG A 128 12.65 2.42 10.58
CA ARG A 128 12.50 1.39 9.56
C ARG A 128 11.15 0.71 9.69
N ILE A 129 10.27 0.92 8.72
CA ILE A 129 8.95 0.27 8.68
C ILE A 129 9.06 -0.94 7.76
N GLY A 130 9.13 -2.14 8.34
CA GLY A 130 9.15 -3.41 7.62
C GLY A 130 7.74 -3.88 7.25
N ILE A 131 7.58 -4.36 6.02
CA ILE A 131 6.32 -4.89 5.49
C ILE A 131 6.31 -6.45 5.51
N SER A 132 7.40 -7.07 5.97
CA SER A 132 7.60 -8.53 5.90
C SER A 132 6.89 -9.31 7.01
N GLY A 133 5.83 -10.03 6.63
CA GLY A 133 5.26 -11.18 7.33
C GLY A 133 5.17 -12.40 6.41
N HIS A 134 6.22 -12.68 5.64
CA HIS A 134 6.28 -13.82 4.71
C HIS A 134 7.60 -14.58 4.92
N THR A 135 7.60 -15.41 5.96
CA THR A 135 8.39 -16.65 6.05
C THR A 135 7.42 -17.75 6.39
#